data_AF-A0AAD8TSV8-F1
#
_entry.id   AF-A0AAD8TSV8-F1
#
_cell.length_a   1.000
_cell.length_b   1.000
_cell.length_c   1.000
_cell.angle_alpha   90.00
_cell.angle_beta   90.00
_cell.angle_gamma   90.00
#
_symmetry.space_group_name_H-M   'P 1'
#
loop_
_entity.id
_entity.type
_entity.pdbx_description
1 polymer ?
#
loop_
_entity_poly.entity_id
_entity_poly.type
_entity_poly.pdbx_seq_one_letter_code
_entity_poly.pdbx_strand_id
1 'polypeptide(L)'
;MPWAVRLQLRALEAGVDATQRRDGTINRFLFSLLVDRQAPANPARADALGVRSVDVTVDASTGVRARVYFSSAETEPSPTPRPVIVYFHGGGFTYFSAATRPYDALCRTICRETGAVVVSVSYRLAPEHRFPAAYDDGEAALRYLATTGLPAEVPVRADLARCFLAGDSAGANIAHHVAQRWTAAATPPPIRLAGLLLLAAYFGGVDRTESELALEDCWKAAATAGCRRTKQRAVERNIVRSKNRSI
;
A
#
# COMPACT_ATOMS: atom_id res chain seq x y z
N MET A 1 -3.47 5.81 -20.44
CA MET A 1 -3.22 6.58 -19.20
C MET A 1 -3.31 8.07 -19.49
N PRO A 2 -4.00 8.85 -18.64
CA PRO A 2 -3.98 10.31 -18.69
C PRO A 2 -2.55 10.87 -18.62
N TRP A 3 -2.27 11.97 -19.31
CA TRP A 3 -0.91 12.53 -19.40
C TRP A 3 -0.35 12.94 -18.04
N ALA A 4 -1.18 13.50 -17.16
CA ALA A 4 -0.77 13.92 -15.82
C ALA A 4 -0.28 12.74 -14.97
N VAL A 5 -0.98 11.59 -15.05
CA VAL A 5 -0.57 10.35 -14.38
C VAL A 5 0.77 9.85 -14.93
N ARG A 6 0.98 9.91 -16.26
CA ARG A 6 2.25 9.52 -16.87
C ARG A 6 3.40 10.41 -16.39
N LEU A 7 3.18 11.72 -16.30
CA LEU A 7 4.19 12.65 -15.81
C LEU A 7 4.52 12.40 -14.34
N GLN A 8 3.52 12.16 -13.49
CA GLN A 8 3.71 11.82 -12.08
C GLN A 8 4.50 10.52 -11.91
N LEU A 9 4.16 9.48 -12.67
CA LEU A 9 4.87 8.20 -12.61
C LEU A 9 6.33 8.34 -13.07
N ARG A 10 6.60 9.11 -14.14
CA ARG A 10 7.97 9.37 -14.60
C ARG A 10 8.79 10.17 -13.59
N ALA A 11 8.18 11.17 -12.94
CA ALA A 11 8.84 11.93 -11.89
C ALA A 11 9.14 11.05 -10.66
N LEU A 12 8.20 10.16 -10.30
CA LEU A 12 8.41 9.20 -9.23
C LEU A 12 9.54 8.22 -9.56
N GLU A 13 9.54 7.64 -10.76
CA GLU A 13 10.59 6.73 -11.26
C GLU A 13 11.96 7.41 -11.19
N ALA A 14 12.10 8.60 -11.76
CA ALA A 14 13.37 9.35 -11.73
C ALA A 14 13.82 9.68 -10.29
N GLY A 15 12.88 10.05 -9.41
CA GLY A 15 13.18 10.32 -8.00
C GLY A 15 13.60 9.06 -7.24
N VAL A 16 12.95 7.92 -7.49
CA VAL A 16 13.31 6.62 -6.94
C VAL A 16 14.70 6.20 -7.42
N ASP A 17 14.96 6.26 -8.72
CA ASP A 17 16.26 5.92 -9.32
C ASP A 17 17.40 6.76 -8.75
N ALA A 18 17.18 8.07 -8.56
CA ALA A 18 18.17 8.97 -7.96
C ALA A 18 18.54 8.60 -6.51
N THR A 19 17.71 7.82 -5.82
CA THR A 19 17.95 7.40 -4.43
C THR A 19 18.60 6.03 -4.33
N GLN A 20 18.59 5.25 -5.41
CA GLN A 20 19.19 3.93 -5.46
C GLN A 20 20.68 4.03 -5.75
N ARG A 21 21.48 3.31 -4.96
CA ARG A 21 22.91 3.17 -5.22
C ARG A 21 23.19 1.81 -5.87
N ARG A 22 24.27 1.75 -6.64
CA ARG A 22 24.68 0.51 -7.34
C ARG A 22 25.03 -0.64 -6.39
N ASP A 23 25.38 -0.33 -5.14
CA ASP A 23 25.65 -1.31 -4.09
C ASP A 23 24.37 -1.88 -3.43
N GLY A 24 23.18 -1.46 -3.88
CA GLY A 24 21.89 -1.89 -3.35
C GLY A 24 21.44 -1.13 -2.10
N THR A 25 22.20 -0.13 -1.63
CA THR A 25 21.76 0.77 -0.56
C THR A 25 20.86 1.88 -1.08
N ILE A 26 20.06 2.45 -0.18
CA ILE A 26 19.05 3.47 -0.50
C ILE A 26 19.35 4.73 0.28
N ASN A 27 19.45 5.86 -0.41
CA ASN A 27 19.62 7.16 0.24
C ASN A 27 18.28 7.67 0.80
N ARG A 28 17.97 7.26 2.04
CA ARG A 28 16.74 7.63 2.76
C ARG A 28 16.52 9.14 2.87
N PHE A 29 17.58 9.87 3.17
CA PHE A 29 17.53 11.33 3.27
C PHE A 29 17.14 11.97 1.94
N LEU A 30 17.80 11.56 0.85
CA LEU A 30 17.49 12.07 -0.48
C LEU A 30 16.07 11.69 -0.93
N PHE A 31 15.62 10.48 -0.60
CA PHE A 31 14.25 10.05 -0.88
C PHE A 31 13.22 10.90 -0.14
N SER A 32 13.46 11.15 1.15
CA SER A 32 12.61 12.03 1.96
C SER A 32 12.57 13.45 1.41
N LEU A 33 13.70 13.97 0.93
CA LEU A 33 13.80 15.33 0.40
C LEU A 33 13.11 15.49 -0.97
N LEU A 34 13.29 14.53 -1.87
CA LEU A 34 12.87 14.66 -3.27
C LEU A 34 11.48 14.08 -3.55
N VAL A 35 11.10 13.01 -2.85
CA VAL A 35 9.97 12.17 -3.24
C VAL A 35 8.91 12.08 -2.16
N ASP A 36 9.30 11.74 -0.92
CA ASP A 36 8.35 11.36 0.12
C ASP A 36 7.70 12.57 0.81
N ARG A 37 6.71 13.15 0.14
CA ARG A 37 5.85 14.16 0.75
C ARG A 37 4.88 13.49 1.71
N GLN A 38 5.03 13.76 3.00
CA GLN A 38 4.16 13.22 4.03
C GLN A 38 3.04 14.19 4.45
N ALA A 39 2.01 13.64 5.07
CA ALA A 39 0.92 14.37 5.73
C ALA A 39 0.96 14.08 7.23
N PRO A 40 0.74 15.08 8.10
CA PRO A 40 0.61 14.85 9.53
C PRO A 40 -0.73 14.15 9.85
N ALA A 41 -0.75 13.37 10.93
CA ALA A 41 -1.99 12.91 11.53
C ALA A 41 -2.74 14.09 12.17
N ASN A 42 -4.06 13.98 12.26
CA ASN A 42 -4.90 14.98 12.91
C ASN A 42 -6.12 14.32 13.60
N PRO A 43 -6.06 14.12 14.93
CA PRO A 43 -7.16 13.52 15.67
C PRO A 43 -8.25 14.52 16.05
N ALA A 44 -7.95 15.83 16.00
CA ALA A 44 -8.86 16.89 16.43
C ALA A 44 -9.77 17.38 15.30
N ARG A 45 -9.25 17.46 14.07
CA ARG A 45 -9.96 18.03 12.93
C ARG A 45 -10.02 17.04 11.78
N ALA A 46 -11.24 16.84 11.26
CA ALA A 46 -11.48 16.07 10.05
C ALA A 46 -10.91 16.77 8.81
N ASP A 47 -10.50 15.97 7.83
CA ASP A 47 -10.19 16.46 6.49
C ASP A 47 -11.47 16.80 5.69
N ALA A 48 -11.31 17.13 4.40
CA ALA A 48 -12.43 17.39 3.50
C ALA A 48 -13.33 16.17 3.25
N LEU A 49 -12.88 14.96 3.61
CA LEU A 49 -13.63 13.71 3.50
C LEU A 49 -14.37 13.36 4.80
N GLY A 50 -14.25 14.19 5.85
CA GLY A 50 -14.81 13.89 7.16
C GLY A 50 -14.01 12.85 7.93
N VAL A 51 -12.74 12.61 7.60
CA VAL A 51 -11.89 11.59 8.21
C VAL A 51 -10.83 12.21 9.11
N ARG A 52 -10.72 11.68 10.34
CA ARG A 52 -9.68 11.99 11.31
C ARG A 52 -8.63 10.90 11.33
N SER A 53 -7.45 11.21 11.86
CA SER A 53 -6.33 10.26 11.87
C SER A 53 -5.45 10.43 13.10
N VAL A 54 -4.93 9.33 13.65
CA VAL A 54 -4.00 9.33 14.77
C VAL A 54 -2.85 8.35 14.50
N ASP A 55 -1.64 8.70 14.90
CA ASP A 55 -0.49 7.79 14.84
C ASP A 55 -0.38 7.02 16.16
N VAL A 56 -0.13 5.72 16.07
CA VAL A 56 0.10 4.84 17.23
C VAL A 56 1.40 4.07 17.08
N THR A 57 2.06 3.79 18.20
CA THR A 57 3.17 2.85 18.25
C THR A 57 2.60 1.44 18.43
N VAL A 58 2.83 0.58 17.44
CA VAL A 58 2.37 -0.81 17.44
C VAL A 58 3.29 -1.67 18.31
N ASP A 59 4.60 -1.48 18.16
CA ASP A 59 5.62 -2.20 18.91
C ASP A 59 6.81 -1.27 19.15
N ALA A 60 7.03 -0.92 20.43
CA ALA A 60 8.10 -0.02 20.84
C ALA A 60 9.50 -0.63 20.67
N SER A 61 9.63 -1.96 20.70
CA SER A 61 10.92 -2.65 20.59
C SER A 61 11.49 -2.61 19.17
N THR A 62 10.60 -2.61 18.18
CA THR A 62 10.94 -2.54 16.75
C THR A 62 10.74 -1.14 16.17
N GLY A 63 10.04 -0.25 16.89
CA GLY A 63 9.71 1.10 16.45
C GLY A 63 8.58 1.16 15.41
N VAL A 64 7.86 0.06 15.19
CA VAL A 64 6.78 -0.02 14.20
C VAL A 64 5.63 0.86 14.65
N ARG A 65 5.13 1.67 13.72
CA ARG A 65 3.98 2.56 13.92
C ARG A 65 2.87 2.23 12.94
N ALA A 66 1.66 2.62 13.28
CA ALA A 66 0.53 2.63 12.37
C ALA A 66 -0.20 3.97 12.43
N ARG A 67 -0.86 4.34 11.34
CA ARG A 67 -1.82 5.44 11.33
C ARG A 67 -3.23 4.88 11.26
N VAL A 68 -4.06 5.28 12.20
CA VAL A 68 -5.47 4.88 12.31
C VAL A 68 -6.34 5.98 11.74
N TYR A 69 -7.20 5.65 10.78
CA TYR A 69 -8.17 6.54 10.17
C TYR A 69 -9.59 6.16 10.57
N PHE A 70 -10.40 7.17 10.91
CA PHE A 70 -11.75 6.98 11.42
C PHE A 70 -12.66 8.17 11.09
N SER A 71 -13.96 7.92 10.97
CA SER A 71 -14.94 8.96 10.61
C SER A 71 -15.15 9.99 11.73
N SER A 72 -15.33 11.25 11.34
CA SER A 72 -15.65 12.36 12.23
C SER A 72 -17.14 12.49 12.54
N ALA A 73 -18.02 11.76 11.83
CA ALA A 73 -19.44 11.73 12.14
C ALA A 73 -19.76 11.04 13.49
N GLU A 74 -18.74 10.44 14.11
CA GLU A 74 -18.82 9.75 15.39
C GLU A 74 -18.35 10.70 16.49
N THR A 75 -19.27 11.57 16.93
CA THR A 75 -19.10 12.49 18.07
C THR A 75 -19.36 11.79 19.41
N GLU A 76 -20.15 10.70 19.37
CA GLU A 76 -20.44 9.79 20.48
C GLU A 76 -19.97 8.37 20.10
N PRO A 77 -19.56 7.53 21.07
CA PRO A 77 -19.16 6.16 20.79
C PRO A 77 -20.31 5.42 20.10
N SER A 78 -20.16 5.18 18.79
CA SER A 78 -21.14 4.43 18.01
C SER A 78 -21.40 3.09 18.71
N PRO A 79 -22.66 2.73 19.00
CA PRO A 79 -22.97 1.45 19.62
C PRO A 79 -22.64 0.28 18.70
N THR A 80 -22.51 0.53 17.39
CA THR A 80 -22.22 -0.49 16.38
C THR A 80 -20.72 -0.56 16.08
N PRO A 81 -20.06 -1.70 16.35
CA PRO A 81 -18.67 -1.92 15.98
C PRO A 81 -18.44 -1.79 14.46
N ARG A 82 -17.32 -1.17 14.08
CA ARG A 82 -16.93 -0.95 12.68
C ARG A 82 -15.95 -2.02 12.20
N PRO A 83 -16.06 -2.50 10.95
CA PRO A 83 -15.01 -3.32 10.35
C PRO A 83 -13.64 -2.65 10.45
N VAL A 84 -12.59 -3.47 10.46
CA VAL A 84 -11.21 -2.99 10.46
C VAL A 84 -10.53 -3.40 9.16
N ILE A 85 -9.81 -2.48 8.53
CA ILE A 85 -8.96 -2.75 7.38
C ILE A 85 -7.51 -2.44 7.80
N VAL A 86 -6.68 -3.46 7.92
CA VAL A 86 -5.23 -3.27 8.11
C VAL A 86 -4.60 -3.11 6.73
N TYR A 87 -4.05 -1.93 6.45
CA TYR A 87 -3.51 -1.55 5.16
C TYR A 87 -1.98 -1.56 5.17
N PHE A 88 -1.37 -2.15 4.15
CA PHE A 88 0.06 -2.13 3.89
C PHE A 88 0.32 -1.37 2.59
N HIS A 89 1.14 -0.33 2.65
CA HIS A 89 1.47 0.47 1.48
C HIS A 89 2.40 -0.27 0.50
N GLY A 90 2.39 0.13 -0.76
CA GLY A 90 3.35 -0.32 -1.77
C GLY A 90 4.71 0.36 -1.64
N GLY A 91 5.56 0.18 -2.66
CA GLY A 91 6.92 0.75 -2.69
C GLY A 91 8.05 -0.28 -2.73
N GLY A 92 7.77 -1.50 -3.22
CA GLY A 92 8.80 -2.53 -3.42
C GLY A 92 9.55 -2.92 -2.15
N PHE A 93 8.87 -2.91 -0.98
CA PHE A 93 9.43 -3.13 0.37
C PHE A 93 10.45 -2.06 0.82
N THR A 94 10.73 -1.09 -0.03
CA THR A 94 11.81 -0.13 0.19
C THR A 94 11.30 1.27 0.41
N TYR A 95 10.17 1.66 -0.15
CA TYR A 95 9.75 3.06 -0.17
C TYR A 95 8.47 3.32 0.60
N PHE A 96 8.31 4.59 0.98
CA PHE A 96 7.10 5.19 1.56
C PHE A 96 6.78 4.75 3.00
N SER A 97 5.69 5.30 3.53
CA SER A 97 5.15 5.04 4.86
C SER A 97 3.63 5.24 4.87
N ALA A 98 2.97 4.96 5.98
CA ALA A 98 1.56 5.32 6.17
C ALA A 98 1.31 6.85 6.08
N ALA A 99 2.33 7.68 6.34
CA ALA A 99 2.22 9.13 6.30
C ALA A 99 2.43 9.70 4.90
N THR A 100 2.95 8.93 3.94
CA THR A 100 3.16 9.35 2.56
C THR A 100 1.83 9.77 1.91
N ARG A 101 1.76 10.99 1.37
CA ARG A 101 0.50 11.65 0.95
C ARG A 101 -0.42 10.80 0.05
N PRO A 102 0.07 10.15 -1.02
CA PRO A 102 -0.77 9.24 -1.81
C PRO A 102 -1.43 8.13 -0.98
N TYR A 103 -0.70 7.49 -0.07
CA TYR A 103 -1.25 6.44 0.79
C TYR A 103 -2.15 6.98 1.88
N ASP A 104 -1.83 8.15 2.44
CA ASP A 104 -2.69 8.84 3.39
C ASP A 104 -4.05 9.20 2.76
N ALA A 105 -4.04 9.76 1.54
CA ALA A 105 -5.25 10.08 0.77
C ALA A 105 -6.04 8.82 0.40
N LEU A 106 -5.36 7.73 0.03
CA LEU A 106 -6.00 6.45 -0.27
C LEU A 106 -6.67 5.87 0.97
N CYS A 107 -6.00 5.83 2.12
CA CYS A 107 -6.56 5.31 3.37
C CYS A 107 -7.75 6.13 3.85
N ARG A 108 -7.71 7.46 3.72
CA ARG A 108 -8.86 8.35 3.98
C ARG A 108 -10.03 8.03 3.07
N THR A 109 -9.77 7.81 1.78
CA THR A 109 -10.81 7.43 0.81
C THR A 109 -11.42 6.08 1.18
N ILE A 110 -10.60 5.06 1.49
CA ILE A 110 -11.07 3.75 1.93
C ILE A 110 -11.93 3.88 3.19
N CYS A 111 -11.47 4.62 4.20
CA CYS A 111 -12.20 4.85 5.44
C CYS A 111 -13.58 5.48 5.18
N ARG A 112 -13.65 6.55 4.38
CA ARG A 112 -14.91 7.22 4.00
C ARG A 112 -15.85 6.27 3.27
N GLU A 113 -15.37 5.59 2.23
CA GLU A 113 -16.23 4.78 1.34
C GLU A 113 -16.73 3.50 2.00
N THR A 114 -15.94 2.90 2.90
CA THR A 114 -16.29 1.63 3.54
C THR A 114 -16.96 1.80 4.90
N GLY A 115 -16.80 2.97 5.54
CA GLY A 115 -17.15 3.18 6.93
C GLY A 115 -16.33 2.33 7.91
N ALA A 116 -15.25 1.70 7.45
CA ALA A 116 -14.33 0.93 8.28
C ALA A 116 -13.29 1.83 8.95
N VAL A 117 -12.74 1.35 10.06
CA VAL A 117 -11.50 1.89 10.61
C VAL A 117 -10.34 1.35 9.77
N VAL A 118 -9.48 2.23 9.26
CA VAL A 118 -8.31 1.82 8.47
C VAL A 118 -7.07 1.97 9.34
N VAL A 119 -6.27 0.91 9.48
CA VAL A 119 -5.02 0.87 10.23
C VAL A 119 -3.88 0.69 9.24
N SER A 120 -3.27 1.79 8.80
CA SER A 120 -2.18 1.78 7.83
C SER A 120 -0.83 1.57 8.53
N VAL A 121 -0.17 0.44 8.29
CA VAL A 121 1.07 0.05 8.96
C VAL A 121 2.27 0.69 8.27
N SER A 122 3.12 1.38 9.03
CA SER A 122 4.45 1.82 8.59
C SER A 122 5.47 0.74 8.93
N TYR A 123 5.48 -0.32 8.12
CA TYR A 123 6.36 -1.47 8.31
C TYR A 123 7.82 -1.11 8.01
N ARG A 124 8.76 -1.86 8.61
CA ARG A 124 10.20 -1.67 8.44
C ARG A 124 10.63 -1.99 7.00
N LEU A 125 11.45 -1.13 6.43
CA LEU A 125 11.80 -1.15 5.01
C LEU A 125 13.15 -1.84 4.76
N ALA A 126 13.25 -2.53 3.62
CA ALA A 126 14.51 -3.01 3.07
C ALA A 126 15.25 -1.86 2.38
N PRO A 127 16.61 -1.85 2.37
CA PRO A 127 17.49 -2.96 2.69
C PRO A 127 17.93 -3.09 4.16
N GLU A 128 17.62 -2.12 5.03
CA GLU A 128 18.03 -2.11 6.44
C GLU A 128 17.33 -3.21 7.24
N HIS A 129 16.06 -3.45 6.93
CA HIS A 129 15.25 -4.50 7.51
C HIS A 129 14.75 -5.42 6.40
N ARG A 130 15.55 -6.45 6.09
CA ARG A 130 15.22 -7.44 5.05
C ARG A 130 14.14 -8.41 5.54
N PHE A 131 13.72 -9.32 4.65
CA PHE A 131 12.87 -10.44 5.00
C PHE A 131 13.37 -11.12 6.30
N PRO A 132 12.49 -11.41 7.29
CA PRO A 132 11.03 -11.30 7.27
C PRO A 132 10.42 -10.05 7.91
N ALA A 133 11.18 -8.98 8.18
CA ALA A 133 10.78 -7.87 9.06
C ALA A 133 9.39 -7.27 8.76
N ALA A 134 9.08 -6.96 7.49
CA ALA A 134 7.80 -6.35 7.13
C ALA A 134 6.58 -7.26 7.40
N TYR A 135 6.75 -8.58 7.34
CA TYR A 135 5.69 -9.54 7.66
C TYR A 135 5.50 -9.66 9.17
N ASP A 136 6.60 -9.67 9.92
CA ASP A 136 6.56 -9.70 11.39
C ASP A 136 5.85 -8.44 11.92
N ASP A 137 6.10 -7.29 11.31
CA ASP A 137 5.44 -6.02 11.63
C ASP A 137 3.93 -6.05 11.34
N GLY A 138 3.52 -6.74 10.27
CA GLY A 138 2.11 -6.92 9.95
C GLY A 138 1.39 -7.84 10.94
N GLU A 139 2.04 -8.93 11.38
CA GLU A 139 1.51 -9.74 12.47
C GLU A 139 1.50 -8.99 13.80
N ALA A 140 2.52 -8.17 14.09
CA ALA A 140 2.56 -7.32 15.28
C ALA A 140 1.38 -6.33 15.30
N ALA A 141 1.02 -5.75 14.15
CA ALA A 141 -0.17 -4.90 14.03
C ALA A 141 -1.47 -5.65 14.37
N LEU A 142 -1.63 -6.90 13.91
CA LEU A 142 -2.77 -7.73 14.27
C LEU A 142 -2.79 -8.08 15.77
N ARG A 143 -1.64 -8.45 16.34
CA ARG A 143 -1.54 -8.71 17.79
C ARG A 143 -1.88 -7.47 18.61
N TYR A 144 -1.35 -6.31 18.24
CA TYR A 144 -1.65 -5.04 18.88
C TYR A 144 -3.17 -4.75 18.89
N LEU A 145 -3.85 -4.93 17.76
CA LEU A 145 -5.30 -4.74 17.69
C LEU A 145 -6.07 -5.74 18.56
N ALA A 146 -5.57 -6.97 18.68
CA ALA A 146 -6.20 -7.99 19.51
C ALA A 146 -6.03 -7.77 21.01
N THR A 147 -4.87 -7.29 21.45
CA THR A 147 -4.52 -7.15 22.87
C THR A 147 -4.83 -5.77 23.42
N THR A 148 -4.55 -4.73 22.63
CA THR A 148 -4.61 -3.33 23.06
C THR A 148 -5.86 -2.64 22.53
N GLY A 149 -6.27 -2.98 21.30
CA GLY A 149 -7.39 -2.34 20.63
C GLY A 149 -7.03 -1.01 19.97
N LEU A 150 -8.05 -0.20 19.67
CA LEU A 150 -7.89 1.14 19.09
C LEU A 150 -7.48 2.16 20.18
N PRO A 151 -6.69 3.19 19.84
CA PRO A 151 -6.31 4.23 20.80
C PRO A 151 -7.52 5.02 21.29
N ALA A 152 -7.43 5.63 22.47
CA ALA A 152 -8.53 6.33 23.13
C ALA A 152 -9.10 7.50 22.31
N GLU A 153 -8.27 8.11 21.47
CA GLU A 153 -8.62 9.19 20.55
C GLU A 153 -9.54 8.75 19.41
N VAL A 154 -9.73 7.44 19.22
CA VAL A 154 -10.63 6.86 18.22
C VAL A 154 -11.92 6.45 18.95
N PRO A 155 -12.99 7.26 18.90
CA PRO A 155 -14.24 7.01 19.62
C PRO A 155 -15.11 5.94 18.94
N VAL A 156 -14.48 4.89 18.39
CA VAL A 156 -15.09 3.88 17.54
C VAL A 156 -14.73 2.51 18.10
N ARG A 157 -15.71 1.61 18.20
CA ARG A 157 -15.44 0.21 18.54
C ARG A 157 -15.00 -0.56 17.29
N ALA A 158 -13.88 -1.27 17.37
CA ALA A 158 -13.42 -2.17 16.31
C ALA A 158 -14.20 -3.50 16.34
N ASP A 159 -14.66 -3.95 15.18
CA ASP A 159 -15.17 -5.29 14.95
C ASP A 159 -14.05 -6.20 14.45
N LEU A 160 -13.38 -6.88 15.38
CA LEU A 160 -12.29 -7.81 15.08
C LEU A 160 -12.76 -9.12 14.44
N ALA A 161 -14.08 -9.37 14.35
CA ALA A 161 -14.63 -10.48 13.57
C ALA A 161 -14.77 -10.12 12.08
N ARG A 162 -14.76 -8.81 11.75
CA ARG A 162 -14.77 -8.25 10.40
C ARG A 162 -13.47 -7.48 10.11
N CYS A 163 -12.34 -8.17 10.25
CA CYS A 163 -11.02 -7.63 9.92
C CYS A 163 -10.59 -8.03 8.50
N PHE A 164 -10.08 -7.09 7.71
CA PHE A 164 -9.57 -7.33 6.36
C PHE A 164 -8.10 -6.92 6.30
N LEU A 165 -7.28 -7.66 5.56
CA LEU A 165 -5.94 -7.18 5.19
C LEU A 165 -5.99 -6.64 3.76
N ALA A 166 -5.38 -5.48 3.57
CA ALA A 166 -5.36 -4.79 2.30
C ALA A 166 -3.95 -4.26 2.00
N GLY A 167 -3.65 -4.09 0.73
CA GLY A 167 -2.44 -3.39 0.33
C GLY A 167 -2.30 -3.32 -1.17
N ASP A 168 -1.29 -2.56 -1.61
CA ASP A 168 -0.91 -2.46 -3.01
C ASP A 168 0.55 -2.84 -3.22
N SER A 169 0.89 -3.40 -4.38
CA SER A 169 2.27 -3.76 -4.71
C SER A 169 2.90 -4.63 -3.60
N ALA A 170 4.03 -4.20 -3.02
CA ALA A 170 4.67 -4.89 -1.90
C ALA A 170 3.74 -5.05 -0.69
N GLY A 171 2.88 -4.08 -0.42
CA GLY A 171 1.89 -4.16 0.65
C GLY A 171 0.87 -5.27 0.45
N ALA A 172 0.44 -5.52 -0.79
CA ALA A 172 -0.43 -6.67 -1.09
C ALA A 172 0.29 -8.01 -0.89
N ASN A 173 1.60 -8.08 -1.18
CA ASN A 173 2.40 -9.26 -0.86
C ASN A 173 2.48 -9.48 0.66
N ILE A 174 2.73 -8.42 1.43
CA ILE A 174 2.71 -8.46 2.90
C ILE A 174 1.35 -8.94 3.41
N ALA A 175 0.25 -8.35 2.94
CA ALA A 175 -1.11 -8.73 3.32
C ALA A 175 -1.37 -10.23 3.10
N HIS A 176 -0.95 -10.77 1.95
CA HIS A 176 -1.09 -12.19 1.63
C HIS A 176 -0.35 -13.08 2.63
N HIS A 177 0.94 -12.84 2.85
CA HIS A 177 1.75 -13.68 3.73
C HIS A 177 1.38 -13.52 5.20
N VAL A 178 1.01 -12.32 5.66
CA VAL A 178 0.51 -12.10 7.02
C VAL A 178 -0.78 -12.88 7.24
N ALA A 179 -1.73 -12.88 6.29
CA ALA A 179 -2.94 -13.70 6.41
C ALA A 179 -2.63 -15.19 6.49
N GLN A 180 -1.72 -15.68 5.65
CA GLN A 180 -1.30 -17.08 5.67
C GLN A 180 -0.72 -17.46 7.03
N ARG A 181 0.23 -16.69 7.55
CA ARG A 181 0.84 -16.94 8.87
C ARG A 181 -0.17 -16.85 10.00
N TRP A 182 -1.04 -15.84 9.96
CA TRP A 182 -2.05 -15.59 10.98
C TRP A 182 -3.05 -16.73 11.09
N THR A 183 -3.49 -17.27 9.95
CA THR A 183 -4.47 -18.37 9.90
C THR A 183 -3.87 -19.76 10.12
N ALA A 184 -2.56 -19.92 9.90
CA ALA A 184 -1.83 -21.16 10.14
C ALA A 184 -1.40 -21.37 11.61
N ALA A 185 -1.67 -20.41 12.50
CA ALA A 185 -1.31 -20.51 13.91
C ALA A 185 -2.02 -21.70 14.59
N ALA A 186 -1.29 -22.43 15.45
CA ALA A 186 -1.81 -23.63 16.12
C ALA A 186 -3.02 -23.34 17.05
N THR A 187 -3.07 -22.13 17.61
CA THR A 187 -4.22 -21.64 18.37
C THR A 187 -5.02 -20.69 17.49
N PRO A 188 -6.37 -20.80 17.44
CA PRO A 188 -7.20 -19.88 16.68
C PRO A 188 -6.86 -18.44 17.04
N PRO A 189 -6.51 -17.59 16.07
CA PRO A 189 -6.14 -16.23 16.36
C PRO A 189 -7.34 -15.43 16.90
N PRO A 190 -7.10 -14.43 17.78
CA PRO A 190 -8.17 -13.62 18.36
C PRO A 190 -8.89 -12.74 17.34
N ILE A 191 -8.27 -12.49 16.17
CA ILE A 191 -8.86 -11.72 15.06
C ILE A 191 -9.22 -12.69 13.94
N ARG A 192 -10.47 -12.65 13.49
CA ARG A 192 -10.91 -13.36 12.28
C ARG A 192 -10.66 -12.48 11.07
N LEU A 193 -9.88 -12.99 10.12
CA LEU A 193 -9.71 -12.35 8.82
C LEU A 193 -10.93 -12.68 7.94
N ALA A 194 -11.75 -11.67 7.66
CA ALA A 194 -12.93 -11.75 6.81
C ALA A 194 -12.60 -11.71 5.31
N GLY A 195 -11.43 -11.17 4.93
CA GLY A 195 -11.00 -11.17 3.53
C GLY A 195 -9.67 -10.47 3.27
N LEU A 196 -9.22 -10.57 2.03
CA LEU A 196 -8.01 -9.93 1.49
C LEU A 196 -8.37 -8.98 0.34
N LEU A 197 -7.76 -7.79 0.32
CA LEU A 197 -7.90 -6.80 -0.75
C LEU A 197 -6.52 -6.51 -1.36
N LEU A 198 -6.17 -7.23 -2.43
CA LEU A 198 -4.82 -7.20 -3.02
C LEU A 198 -4.81 -6.39 -4.32
N LEU A 199 -4.14 -5.23 -4.30
CA LEU A 199 -4.06 -4.32 -5.44
C LEU A 199 -2.71 -4.49 -6.15
N ALA A 200 -2.69 -5.08 -7.34
CA ALA A 200 -1.46 -5.30 -8.12
C ALA A 200 -0.32 -5.93 -7.29
N ALA A 201 -0.60 -7.09 -6.68
CA ALA A 201 0.28 -7.73 -5.72
C ALA A 201 1.69 -8.00 -6.29
N TYR A 202 2.71 -7.61 -5.53
CA TYR A 202 4.11 -7.73 -5.92
C TYR A 202 4.61 -9.16 -5.69
N PHE A 203 4.43 -9.99 -6.71
CA PHE A 203 5.00 -11.33 -6.79
C PHE A 203 5.94 -11.40 -7.99
N GLY A 204 6.92 -12.29 -7.90
CA GLY A 204 7.88 -12.54 -8.97
C GLY A 204 8.45 -13.94 -8.86
N GLY A 205 9.26 -14.31 -9.84
CA GLY A 205 9.98 -15.56 -9.89
C GLY A 205 11.35 -15.37 -10.53
N VAL A 206 12.15 -16.44 -10.55
CA VAL A 206 13.44 -16.44 -11.27
C VAL A 206 13.18 -16.33 -12.77
N ASP A 207 12.18 -17.05 -13.27
CA ASP A 207 11.82 -17.07 -14.68
C ASP A 207 10.96 -15.86 -15.05
N ARG A 208 11.28 -15.27 -16.20
CA ARG A 208 10.49 -14.18 -16.79
C ARG A 208 9.20 -14.74 -17.38
N THR A 209 8.10 -14.09 -17.04
CA THR A 209 6.79 -14.33 -17.64
C THR A 209 6.69 -13.72 -19.03
N GLU A 210 5.74 -14.21 -19.84
CA GLU A 210 5.46 -13.64 -21.17
C GLU A 210 5.11 -12.15 -21.11
N SER A 211 4.37 -11.73 -20.08
CA SER A 211 4.04 -10.32 -19.88
C SER A 211 5.25 -9.43 -19.63
N GLU A 212 6.28 -9.93 -18.94
CA GLU A 212 7.52 -9.18 -18.70
C GLU A 212 8.35 -9.07 -19.97
N LEU A 213 8.46 -10.14 -20.75
CA LEU A 213 9.16 -10.15 -22.03
C LEU A 213 8.52 -9.17 -23.02
N ALA A 214 7.19 -9.18 -23.13
CA ALA A 214 6.45 -8.27 -24.01
C ALA A 214 6.63 -6.79 -23.63
N LEU A 215 6.75 -6.48 -22.33
CA LEU A 215 7.03 -5.12 -21.85
C LEU A 215 8.42 -4.64 -22.23
N GLU A 216 9.43 -5.51 -22.15
CA GLU A 216 10.80 -5.19 -22.54
C GLU A 216 10.89 -4.85 -24.02
N ASP A 217 10.23 -5.63 -24.87
CA ASP A 217 10.17 -5.37 -26.31
C ASP A 217 9.49 -4.04 -26.64
N CYS A 218 8.43 -3.68 -25.90
CA CYS A 218 7.79 -2.37 -26.02
C CYS A 218 8.75 -1.23 -25.65
N TRP A 219 9.57 -1.40 -24.61
CA TRP A 219 10.56 -0.40 -24.18
C TRP A 219 11.70 -0.26 -25.19
N LYS A 220 12.23 -1.39 -25.67
CA LYS A 220 13.26 -1.41 -26.73
C LYS A 220 12.76 -0.73 -28.01
N ALA A 221 11.52 -1.01 -28.40
CA ALA A 221 10.88 -0.38 -29.55
C ALA A 221 10.66 1.13 -29.35
N ALA A 222 10.28 1.57 -28.15
CA ALA A 222 10.13 2.99 -27.83
C ALA A 222 11.47 3.74 -27.81
N ALA A 223 12.53 3.10 -27.30
CA ALA A 223 13.89 3.66 -27.29
C ALA A 223 14.48 3.77 -28.70
N THR A 224 14.21 2.80 -29.59
CA THR A 224 14.62 2.87 -31.00
C THR A 224 13.75 3.82 -31.83
N ALA A 225 12.47 3.98 -31.50
CA ALA A 225 11.57 4.94 -32.14
C ALA A 225 11.91 6.41 -31.84
N GLY A 226 12.75 6.69 -30.83
CA GLY A 226 13.36 8.00 -30.59
C GLY A 226 14.22 8.52 -31.76
N CYS A 227 14.53 7.67 -32.75
CA CYS A 227 15.26 8.05 -33.96
C CYS A 227 14.35 8.36 -35.18
N ARG A 228 13.04 8.08 -35.16
CA ARG A 228 12.16 8.48 -36.30
C ARG A 228 10.76 8.86 -35.85
N ARG A 229 10.47 10.16 -35.97
CA ARG A 229 9.09 10.67 -36.15
C ARG A 229 8.39 9.81 -37.21
N THR A 230 7.10 9.53 -36.96
CA THR A 230 6.11 8.81 -37.79
C THR A 230 5.98 7.30 -37.54
N LYS A 231 4.95 6.93 -36.76
CA LYS A 231 3.79 6.14 -37.23
C LYS A 231 2.80 5.88 -36.09
N GLN A 232 2.03 6.91 -35.77
CA GLN A 232 0.80 6.86 -34.95
C GLN A 232 -0.35 6.10 -35.66
N ARG A 233 -0.06 5.13 -36.53
CA ARG A 233 -1.05 4.37 -37.32
C ARG A 233 -0.88 2.85 -37.28
N ALA A 234 0.10 2.34 -36.52
CA ALA A 234 0.33 0.90 -36.38
C ALA A 234 -0.35 0.28 -35.14
N VAL A 235 -0.50 1.05 -34.06
CA VAL A 235 -1.04 0.54 -32.78
C VAL A 235 -2.56 0.27 -32.86
N GLU A 236 -3.31 1.06 -33.62
CA GLU A 236 -4.77 0.88 -33.75
C GLU A 236 -5.16 -0.34 -34.62
N ARG A 237 -4.30 -0.80 -35.54
CA ARG A 237 -4.64 -1.96 -36.40
C ARG A 237 -4.49 -3.32 -35.71
N ASN A 238 -3.64 -3.43 -34.70
CA ASN A 238 -3.41 -4.70 -34.00
C ASN A 238 -4.44 -4.98 -32.91
N ILE A 239 -5.08 -3.96 -32.34
CA ILE A 239 -6.16 -4.12 -31.35
C ILE A 239 -7.49 -4.53 -32.02
N VAL A 240 -7.72 -4.13 -33.27
CA VAL A 240 -8.93 -4.49 -34.02
C VAL A 240 -8.85 -5.94 -34.56
N ARG A 241 -7.65 -6.45 -34.89
CA ARG A 241 -7.50 -7.82 -35.41
C ARG A 241 -7.61 -8.92 -34.35
N SER A 242 -7.33 -8.65 -33.07
CA SER A 242 -7.51 -9.65 -32.01
C SER A 242 -8.96 -9.82 -31.55
N LYS A 243 -9.82 -8.82 -31.78
CA LYS A 243 -11.26 -8.91 -31.45
C LYS A 243 -12.11 -9.69 -32.46
N ASN A 244 -11.60 -9.94 -33.68
CA ASN A 244 -12.34 -10.65 -34.74
C ASN A 244 -11.92 -12.13 -34.92
N ARG A 245 -11.18 -12.73 -33.98
CA ARG A 245 -10.82 -14.16 -33.99
C ARG A 245 -11.40 -14.96 -32.81
N SER A 246 -12.35 -14.39 -32.09
CA SER A 246 -13.03 -15.04 -30.96
C SER A 246 -14.55 -14.95 -31.09
N ILE A 247 -15.06 -15.26 -32.28
CA ILE A 247 -16.44 -15.74 -32.53
C ILE A 247 -16.30 -17.01 -33.37
#